data_AF-A0AAJ6HRJ3-F1
#
_entry.id   AF-A0AAJ6HRJ3-F1
#
_cell.length_a   1.000
_cell.length_b   1.000
_cell.length_c   1.000
_cell.angle_alpha   90.00
_cell.angle_beta   90.00
_cell.angle_gamma   90.00
#
_symmetry.space_group_name_H-M   'P 1'
#
loop_
_entity.id
_entity.type
_entity.pdbx_description
1 polymer ?
#
loop_
_entity_poly.entity_id
_entity_poly.type
_entity_poly.pdbx_seq_one_letter_code
_entity_poly.pdbx_strand_id
1 'polypeptide(L)'
;MAPRSTQPRFAASTGRRQRQHHARTPQVMIRLRTARRGLIPSDSLAALKQQPEFFTGGNWMARRSHSPNESERWQRQQARELERQQRATAAAAKAADRAKRDQRTADQKRDTELRTAEVETRARQLQAILTSGLRHTARIDLTSLKRQPSQQPFNPGDLAAVAAQPAWEQFEPPQPGMVSRLLGGQSRYQQQLAHARTAHQQAMQAWQAADADRRRRLDAARSNHDERVGQHLAEVEEHNRHVEQLITSYRARDRKTVESVLGLVLNQVPLPDDFPRRAEITFSPQQAQIVVRMQLPGRDAVPTVRGYKYVQTRDEIQPVPRPTKETSELYRSLVAQVSLLTLHNLFEADPQLASIGFNGHVDAINPGTGQREYPCLISLNVERELFAQLVLAQVRPELCLRHLNALVSPHPYELEPITPILDFDLTKFSFVDGMDAVSTLDSRPDLMKMSPTEFEHLVRQIFEAMGVESWTTEQNYDDGVDAVVVNRSALLGRLSIVQAKRYKDAVGVSHIRELAGAIEEKKAGHGILVTTSWFTPRSWQKAREHGRIELIDGNRLTYLIKEHLGKDVLIGIKRPRTATTGPDGASAATASS
;
A
#
# COMPACT_ATOMS: atom_id res chain seq x y z
N MET A 1 -29.81 34.30 0.99
CA MET A 1 -30.95 33.40 0.72
C MET A 1 -30.49 31.95 0.65
N ALA A 2 -30.95 31.13 1.59
CA ALA A 2 -31.23 29.71 1.39
C ALA A 2 -32.71 29.50 1.84
N PRO A 3 -33.36 28.34 1.70
CA PRO A 3 -32.93 27.05 1.12
C PRO A 3 -34.03 26.39 0.24
N ARG A 4 -33.76 25.21 -0.33
CA ARG A 4 -34.73 24.10 -0.30
C ARG A 4 -34.01 22.75 -0.18
N SER A 5 -34.43 22.03 0.84
CA SER A 5 -34.07 20.70 1.31
C SER A 5 -34.71 19.58 0.48
N THR A 6 -34.04 18.44 0.38
CA THR A 6 -34.66 17.12 0.64
C THR A 6 -33.60 16.01 0.79
N GLN A 7 -33.64 15.33 1.95
CA GLN A 7 -33.07 13.99 2.16
C GLN A 7 -33.92 12.92 1.45
N PRO A 8 -33.42 11.66 1.39
CA PRO A 8 -34.24 10.61 2.02
C PRO A 8 -33.46 9.55 2.84
N ARG A 9 -34.27 8.89 3.70
CA ARG A 9 -33.98 7.84 4.69
C ARG A 9 -33.86 6.42 4.10
N PHE A 10 -33.22 5.55 4.88
CA PHE A 10 -33.14 4.08 4.82
C PHE A 10 -34.50 3.35 4.88
N ALA A 11 -34.61 2.19 4.20
CA ALA A 11 -35.26 0.95 4.71
C ALA A 11 -35.06 -0.25 3.74
N ALA A 12 -35.12 -1.46 4.32
CA ALA A 12 -34.66 -2.74 3.77
C ALA A 12 -35.76 -3.66 3.18
N SER A 13 -35.29 -4.73 2.52
CA SER A 13 -35.84 -6.11 2.43
C SER A 13 -36.38 -6.65 1.08
N THR A 14 -35.68 -7.71 0.62
CA THR A 14 -36.13 -9.01 0.07
C THR A 14 -36.99 -9.12 -1.20
N GLY A 15 -36.49 -9.90 -2.18
CA GLY A 15 -37.31 -10.93 -2.86
C GLY A 15 -37.29 -11.03 -4.39
N ARG A 16 -36.31 -11.77 -4.95
CA ARG A 16 -36.28 -12.56 -6.23
C ARG A 16 -37.19 -12.16 -7.43
N ARG A 17 -36.56 -11.92 -8.60
CA ARG A 17 -36.48 -12.88 -9.75
C ARG A 17 -35.68 -12.33 -10.96
N GLN A 18 -34.76 -13.19 -11.41
CA GLN A 18 -34.32 -13.50 -12.79
C GLN A 18 -33.74 -12.44 -13.76
N ARG A 19 -32.49 -12.75 -14.15
CA ARG A 19 -31.84 -12.70 -15.48
C ARG A 19 -31.80 -11.35 -16.21
N GLN A 20 -30.59 -10.82 -16.44
CA GLN A 20 -29.84 -10.97 -17.69
C GLN A 20 -28.51 -10.21 -17.59
N HIS A 21 -27.44 -10.82 -18.10
CA HIS A 21 -26.12 -10.22 -18.30
C HIS A 21 -26.22 -8.95 -19.15
N HIS A 22 -25.47 -7.89 -18.81
CA HIS A 22 -24.57 -7.13 -19.71
C HIS A 22 -23.89 -6.00 -18.93
N ALA A 23 -22.56 -6.00 -18.90
CA ALA A 23 -21.73 -5.00 -18.27
C ALA A 23 -21.71 -3.69 -19.09
N ARG A 24 -21.89 -2.55 -18.42
CA ARG A 24 -21.64 -1.20 -18.92
C ARG A 24 -20.92 -0.39 -17.85
N THR A 25 -19.84 0.28 -18.23
CA THR A 25 -19.30 1.48 -17.56
C THR A 25 -18.38 2.22 -18.58
N PRO A 26 -18.05 3.51 -18.39
CA PRO A 26 -18.86 4.63 -18.84
C PRO A 26 -18.12 5.58 -19.80
N GLN A 27 -18.86 6.42 -20.52
CA GLN A 27 -18.35 7.57 -21.28
C GLN A 27 -18.61 8.87 -20.52
N VAL A 28 -17.59 9.71 -20.32
CA VAL A 28 -17.73 11.19 -20.33
C VAL A 28 -16.44 11.84 -20.84
N MET A 29 -16.55 12.41 -22.05
CA MET A 29 -16.14 13.76 -22.51
C MET A 29 -14.90 14.45 -21.93
N ILE A 30 -13.95 14.82 -22.81
CA ILE A 30 -13.31 16.16 -22.83
C ILE A 30 -13.24 16.65 -24.30
N ARG A 31 -13.59 17.93 -24.49
CA ARG A 31 -13.72 18.68 -25.76
C ARG A 31 -12.41 19.43 -26.16
N LEU A 32 -12.44 19.90 -27.42
CA LEU A 32 -11.64 20.96 -28.09
C LEU A 32 -10.45 20.39 -28.91
N ARG A 33 -10.18 20.77 -30.16
CA ARG A 33 -10.64 21.86 -31.04
C ARG A 33 -10.33 21.44 -32.49
N THR A 34 -11.26 21.68 -33.42
CA THR A 34 -11.15 21.35 -34.84
C THR A 34 -10.52 22.50 -35.63
N ALA A 35 -9.60 22.17 -36.56
CA ALA A 35 -9.15 23.07 -37.62
C ALA A 35 -9.17 22.31 -38.96
N ARG A 36 -10.07 22.73 -39.86
CA ARG A 36 -10.20 22.30 -41.26
C ARG A 36 -9.33 23.22 -42.15
N ARG A 37 -8.53 22.63 -43.04
CA ARG A 37 -8.08 23.18 -44.35
C ARG A 37 -8.73 22.26 -45.40
N GLY A 38 -9.49 22.70 -46.41
CA GLY A 38 -9.16 23.66 -47.47
C GLY A 38 -9.03 22.84 -48.77
N LEU A 39 -10.12 22.69 -49.53
CA LEU A 39 -10.42 23.39 -50.80
C LEU A 39 -9.84 22.68 -52.05
N ILE A 40 -10.73 21.99 -52.78
CA ILE A 40 -10.62 21.69 -54.22
C ILE A 40 -11.81 22.41 -54.86
N PRO A 41 -11.61 23.21 -55.93
CA PRO A 41 -12.69 23.96 -56.55
C PRO A 41 -13.49 23.08 -57.52
N SER A 42 -14.82 23.16 -57.41
CA SER A 42 -15.75 22.67 -58.42
C SER A 42 -16.48 23.86 -59.01
N ASP A 43 -16.14 24.23 -60.24
CA ASP A 43 -16.96 25.08 -61.08
C ASP A 43 -17.43 24.28 -62.29
N SER A 44 -18.71 24.49 -62.63
CA SER A 44 -19.35 24.25 -63.93
C SER A 44 -20.02 22.89 -64.17
N LEU A 45 -21.16 22.64 -63.50
CA LEU A 45 -22.28 21.88 -64.06
C LEU A 45 -23.62 22.50 -63.62
N ALA A 46 -24.01 23.58 -64.29
CA ALA A 46 -25.38 24.08 -64.31
C ALA A 46 -25.64 24.74 -65.68
N ALA A 47 -25.79 23.92 -66.72
CA ALA A 47 -26.32 24.36 -68.00
C ALA A 47 -27.85 24.38 -67.93
N LEU A 48 -28.36 25.60 -67.84
CA LEU A 48 -29.75 25.99 -67.96
C LEU A 48 -30.34 25.48 -69.29
N LYS A 49 -31.50 24.81 -69.21
CA LYS A 49 -32.45 24.70 -70.32
C LYS A 49 -33.04 26.09 -70.57
N GLN A 50 -32.76 26.70 -71.71
CA GLN A 50 -33.60 27.71 -72.35
C GLN A 50 -33.30 27.74 -73.84
N GLN A 51 -34.31 27.41 -74.65
CA GLN A 51 -34.36 27.75 -76.07
C GLN A 51 -34.37 29.28 -76.23
N PRO A 52 -33.91 29.77 -77.38
CA PRO A 52 -34.81 30.54 -78.22
C PRO A 52 -34.92 29.92 -79.61
N GLU A 53 -36.16 29.85 -80.07
CA GLU A 53 -36.51 29.82 -81.49
C GLU A 53 -35.91 31.03 -82.21
N PHE A 54 -35.42 30.88 -83.44
CA PHE A 54 -36.09 31.39 -84.65
C PHE A 54 -35.17 31.31 -85.89
N PHE A 55 -35.86 31.15 -87.01
CA PHE A 55 -35.42 30.86 -88.37
C PHE A 55 -34.58 31.96 -89.05
N THR A 56 -33.83 31.51 -90.08
CA THR A 56 -33.39 32.19 -91.32
C THR A 56 -32.26 33.24 -91.31
N GLY A 57 -31.27 32.98 -92.18
CA GLY A 57 -30.57 34.03 -92.93
C GLY A 57 -29.06 33.90 -93.10
N GLY A 58 -28.61 33.46 -94.29
CA GLY A 58 -27.50 34.07 -95.03
C GLY A 58 -26.06 34.05 -94.48
N ASN A 59 -25.25 33.15 -95.03
CA ASN A 59 -23.93 33.39 -95.68
C ASN A 59 -22.98 34.48 -95.09
N TRP A 60 -21.80 34.08 -94.59
CA TRP A 60 -20.49 34.28 -95.27
C TRP A 60 -19.31 33.83 -94.39
N MET A 61 -18.25 33.44 -95.09
CA MET A 61 -17.05 32.72 -94.69
C MET A 61 -16.13 33.42 -93.67
N ALA A 62 -15.41 32.62 -92.87
CA ALA A 62 -13.94 32.71 -92.80
C ALA A 62 -13.34 31.42 -92.21
N ARG A 63 -12.96 30.49 -93.09
CA ARG A 63 -12.03 29.39 -92.81
C ARG A 63 -10.64 29.98 -92.55
N ARG A 64 -10.05 29.71 -91.38
CA ARG A 64 -8.59 29.56 -91.25
C ARG A 64 -8.27 28.07 -91.15
N SER A 65 -7.98 27.49 -92.30
CA SER A 65 -7.47 26.14 -92.51
C SER A 65 -6.12 25.97 -91.81
N HIS A 66 -6.10 25.16 -90.75
CA HIS A 66 -4.87 24.54 -90.26
C HIS A 66 -4.45 23.44 -91.25
N SER A 67 -3.17 23.37 -91.58
CA SER A 67 -2.61 22.35 -92.47
C SER A 67 -2.77 20.94 -91.87
N PRO A 68 -3.04 19.88 -92.66
CA PRO A 68 -3.08 18.49 -92.16
C PRO A 68 -1.83 18.05 -91.40
N ASN A 69 -0.66 18.66 -91.69
CA ASN A 69 0.59 18.40 -90.98
C ASN A 69 0.67 19.07 -89.59
N GLU A 70 -0.11 20.12 -89.34
CA GLU A 70 -0.14 20.82 -88.04
C GLU A 70 -1.07 20.12 -87.05
N SER A 71 -2.22 19.61 -87.52
CA SER A 71 -3.15 18.83 -86.69
C SER A 71 -2.52 17.52 -86.21
N GLU A 72 -1.76 16.80 -87.06
CA GLU A 72 -1.03 15.59 -86.65
C GLU A 72 0.11 15.90 -85.65
N ARG A 73 0.84 17.01 -85.84
CA ARG A 73 1.87 17.44 -84.88
C ARG A 73 1.24 17.80 -83.54
N TRP A 74 0.09 18.47 -83.54
CA TRP A 74 -0.66 18.82 -82.34
C TRP A 74 -1.17 17.57 -81.61
N GLN A 75 -1.74 16.59 -82.33
CA GLN A 75 -2.16 15.30 -81.75
C GLN A 75 -1.00 14.51 -81.15
N ARG A 76 0.16 14.45 -81.83
CA ARG A 76 1.37 13.79 -81.31
C ARG A 76 1.94 14.52 -80.09
N GLN A 77 1.88 15.85 -80.05
CA GLN A 77 2.26 16.64 -78.87
C GLN A 77 1.32 16.37 -77.69
N GLN A 78 0.00 16.39 -77.91
CA GLN A 78 -0.98 16.07 -76.87
C GLN A 78 -0.84 14.63 -76.34
N ALA A 79 -0.59 13.65 -77.22
CA ALA A 79 -0.36 12.27 -76.79
C ALA A 79 0.90 12.13 -75.92
N ARG A 80 2.00 12.81 -76.29
CA ARG A 80 3.23 12.84 -75.48
C ARG A 80 3.05 13.54 -74.13
N GLU A 81 2.23 14.59 -74.10
CA GLU A 81 1.92 15.34 -72.88
C GLU A 81 1.05 14.51 -71.93
N LEU A 82 0.03 13.83 -72.45
CA LEU A 82 -0.78 12.89 -71.68
C LEU A 82 0.07 11.74 -71.12
N GLU A 83 0.98 11.18 -71.93
CA GLU A 83 1.89 10.12 -71.50
C GLU A 83 2.86 10.61 -70.41
N ARG A 84 3.39 11.83 -70.52
CA ARG A 84 4.20 12.47 -69.46
C ARG A 84 3.39 12.66 -68.19
N GLN A 85 2.15 13.13 -68.29
CA GLN A 85 1.26 13.28 -67.14
C GLN A 85 0.97 11.93 -66.47
N GLN A 86 0.67 10.89 -67.24
CA GLN A 86 0.45 9.52 -66.73
C GLN A 86 1.71 8.95 -66.05
N ARG A 87 2.90 9.16 -66.62
CA ARG A 87 4.16 8.75 -66.00
C ARG A 87 4.44 9.53 -64.71
N ALA A 88 4.15 10.83 -64.69
CA ALA A 88 4.31 11.67 -63.52
C ALA A 88 3.36 11.27 -62.37
N THR A 89 2.09 10.97 -62.67
CA THR A 89 1.12 10.50 -61.66
C THR A 89 1.49 9.11 -61.13
N ALA A 90 1.92 8.18 -61.99
CA ALA A 90 2.39 6.87 -61.57
C ALA A 90 3.67 6.94 -60.71
N ALA A 91 4.61 7.83 -61.05
CA ALA A 91 5.80 8.09 -60.24
C ALA A 91 5.44 8.72 -58.88
N ALA A 92 4.52 9.68 -58.86
CA ALA A 92 4.02 10.30 -57.64
C ALA A 92 3.31 9.30 -56.73
N ALA A 93 2.51 8.37 -57.28
CA ALA A 93 1.87 7.30 -56.52
C ALA A 93 2.90 6.37 -55.87
N LYS A 94 3.92 5.92 -56.62
CA LYS A 94 5.03 5.10 -56.09
C LYS A 94 5.82 5.83 -55.00
N ALA A 95 6.08 7.13 -55.17
CA ALA A 95 6.76 7.95 -54.17
C ALA A 95 5.91 8.09 -52.89
N ALA A 96 4.60 8.30 -53.02
CA ALA A 96 3.68 8.37 -51.89
C ALA A 96 3.59 7.04 -51.14
N ASP A 97 3.55 5.91 -51.84
CA ASP A 97 3.54 4.57 -51.20
C ASP A 97 4.85 4.27 -50.48
N ARG A 98 5.99 4.65 -51.06
CA ARG A 98 7.29 4.56 -50.38
C ARG A 98 7.32 5.42 -49.12
N ALA A 99 6.88 6.69 -49.20
CA ALA A 99 6.82 7.58 -48.06
C ALA A 99 5.94 7.04 -46.93
N LYS A 100 4.78 6.44 -47.26
CA LYS A 100 3.90 5.76 -46.27
C LYS A 100 4.59 4.57 -45.60
N ARG A 101 5.32 3.75 -46.35
CA ARG A 101 6.08 2.62 -45.79
C ARG A 101 7.20 3.09 -44.88
N ASP A 102 7.97 4.08 -45.32
CA ASP A 102 9.06 4.68 -44.55
C ASP A 102 8.54 5.30 -43.25
N GLN A 103 7.39 6.00 -43.31
CA GLN A 103 6.72 6.56 -42.13
C GLN A 103 6.26 5.45 -41.17
N ARG A 104 5.61 4.39 -41.67
CA ARG A 104 5.18 3.24 -40.84
C ARG A 104 6.38 2.60 -40.13
N THR A 105 7.48 2.37 -40.84
CA THR A 105 8.70 1.84 -40.24
C THR A 105 9.29 2.78 -39.19
N ALA A 106 9.28 4.09 -39.42
CA ALA A 106 9.74 5.08 -38.45
C ALA A 106 8.86 5.09 -37.18
N ASP A 107 7.55 4.99 -37.34
CA ASP A 107 6.61 4.94 -36.22
C ASP A 107 6.77 3.65 -35.39
N GLN A 108 6.97 2.50 -36.05
CA GLN A 108 7.23 1.22 -35.36
C GLN A 108 8.56 1.22 -34.59
N LYS A 109 9.61 1.84 -35.16
CA LYS A 109 10.88 2.05 -34.45
C LYS A 109 10.68 2.93 -33.21
N ARG A 110 9.95 4.04 -33.34
CA ARG A 110 9.65 4.94 -32.22
C ARG A 110 8.86 4.24 -31.10
N ASP A 111 7.84 3.45 -31.44
CA ASP A 111 7.08 2.65 -30.46
C ASP A 111 7.98 1.62 -29.76
N THR A 112 8.87 0.97 -30.51
CA THR A 112 9.86 0.03 -29.95
C THR A 112 10.79 0.69 -28.95
N GLU A 113 11.31 1.88 -29.28
CA GLU A 113 12.17 2.69 -28.41
C GLU A 113 11.43 3.10 -27.13
N LEU A 114 10.19 3.58 -27.25
CA LEU A 114 9.37 3.98 -26.10
C LEU A 114 9.10 2.81 -25.14
N ARG A 115 8.67 1.66 -25.66
CA ARG A 115 8.42 0.46 -24.85
C ARG A 115 9.68 -0.07 -24.18
N THR A 116 10.81 0.00 -24.88
CA THR A 116 12.12 -0.38 -24.31
C THR A 116 12.52 0.55 -23.17
N ALA A 117 12.38 1.86 -23.38
CA ALA A 117 12.68 2.87 -22.36
C ALA A 117 11.81 2.72 -21.10
N GLU A 118 10.55 2.32 -21.24
CA GLU A 118 9.64 2.04 -20.11
C GLU A 118 10.17 0.88 -19.24
N VAL A 119 10.49 -0.25 -19.87
CA VAL A 119 11.02 -1.44 -19.18
C VAL A 119 12.37 -1.18 -18.52
N GLU A 120 13.26 -0.45 -19.20
CA GLU A 120 14.56 -0.05 -18.65
C GLU A 120 14.42 0.94 -17.50
N THR A 121 13.46 1.86 -17.56
CA THR A 121 13.17 2.80 -16.48
C THR A 121 12.66 2.05 -15.26
N ARG A 122 11.73 1.10 -15.43
CA ARG A 122 11.26 0.25 -14.33
C ARG A 122 12.41 -0.54 -13.70
N ALA A 123 13.28 -1.16 -14.51
CA ALA A 123 14.43 -1.88 -13.98
C ALA A 123 15.38 -0.98 -13.16
N ARG A 124 15.65 0.24 -13.64
CA ARG A 124 16.45 1.23 -12.90
C ARG A 124 15.79 1.68 -11.61
N GLN A 125 14.47 1.88 -11.59
CA GLN A 125 13.72 2.19 -10.37
C GLN A 125 13.88 1.09 -9.32
N LEU A 126 13.75 -0.18 -9.72
CA LEU A 126 13.93 -1.33 -8.82
C LEU A 126 15.36 -1.43 -8.26
N GLN A 127 16.37 -1.02 -9.02
CA GLN A 127 17.77 -0.99 -8.59
C GLN A 127 18.12 0.21 -7.68
N ALA A 128 17.24 1.20 -7.57
CA ALA A 128 17.49 2.46 -6.87
C ALA A 128 16.50 2.72 -5.72
N ILE A 129 15.75 1.71 -5.26
CA ILE A 129 14.77 1.84 -4.18
C ILE A 129 15.43 2.36 -2.92
N LEU A 130 16.55 1.75 -2.50
CA LEU A 130 17.25 2.17 -1.29
C LEU A 130 17.76 3.61 -1.44
N THR A 131 18.55 3.90 -2.47
CA THR A 131 19.20 5.21 -2.65
C THR A 131 18.21 6.35 -2.92
N SER A 132 17.10 6.07 -3.62
CA SER A 132 15.99 7.03 -3.78
C SER A 132 15.23 7.22 -2.48
N GLY A 133 15.00 6.15 -1.72
CA GLY A 133 14.27 6.17 -0.47
C GLY A 133 14.98 6.96 0.62
N LEU A 134 16.32 6.86 0.70
CA LEU A 134 17.17 7.62 1.65
C LEU A 134 17.06 9.14 1.54
N ARG A 135 16.41 9.68 0.49
CA ARG A 135 16.17 11.12 0.32
C ARG A 135 14.97 11.63 1.12
N HIS A 136 14.16 10.73 1.67
CA HIS A 136 12.95 11.04 2.43
C HIS A 136 13.21 10.81 3.91
N THR A 137 12.69 11.69 4.77
CA THR A 137 12.74 11.48 6.22
C THR A 137 11.53 10.66 6.67
N ALA A 138 11.78 9.68 7.52
CA ALA A 138 10.76 8.84 8.13
C ALA A 138 10.18 9.41 9.43
N ARG A 139 10.68 10.57 9.89
CA ARG A 139 10.26 11.17 11.17
C ARG A 139 8.84 11.69 11.11
N ILE A 140 8.01 11.22 12.04
CA ILE A 140 6.65 11.72 12.23
C ILE A 140 6.67 12.76 13.35
N ASP A 141 6.37 14.01 13.00
CA ASP A 141 6.08 15.04 13.99
C ASP A 141 4.65 14.88 14.50
N LEU A 142 4.49 14.19 15.64
CA LEU A 142 3.17 14.00 16.26
C LEU A 142 2.52 15.34 16.66
N THR A 143 3.31 16.41 16.88
CA THR A 143 2.74 17.72 17.24
C THR A 143 2.06 18.40 16.06
N SER A 144 2.48 18.10 14.83
CA SER A 144 1.84 18.61 13.62
C SER A 144 0.44 18.04 13.39
N LEU A 145 0.05 17.00 14.15
CA LEU A 145 -1.30 16.43 14.11
C LEU A 145 -2.34 17.30 14.85
N LYS A 146 -1.90 18.29 15.65
CA LYS A 146 -2.80 19.22 16.33
C LYS A 146 -3.47 20.15 15.31
N ARG A 147 -4.77 20.38 15.49
CA ARG A 147 -5.57 21.33 14.70
C ARG A 147 -5.52 22.71 15.34
N GLN A 148 -5.40 23.75 14.51
CA GLN A 148 -5.57 25.11 14.99
C GLN A 148 -7.04 25.50 14.95
N PRO A 149 -7.56 26.14 16.01
CA PRO A 149 -8.92 26.65 16.01
C PRO A 149 -9.03 27.79 14.99
N SER A 150 -9.88 27.62 13.99
CA SER A 150 -10.23 28.69 13.04
C SER A 150 -11.63 29.19 13.34
N GLN A 151 -11.74 30.46 13.73
CA GLN A 151 -13.03 31.11 13.94
C GLN A 151 -13.34 31.96 12.70
N GLN A 152 -14.31 31.52 11.90
CA GLN A 152 -14.85 32.40 10.87
C GLN A 152 -15.66 33.51 11.56
N PRO A 153 -15.48 34.79 11.19
CA PRO A 153 -16.28 35.88 11.76
C PRO A 153 -17.76 35.75 11.36
N PHE A 154 -18.67 36.18 12.24
CA PHE A 154 -20.10 36.22 11.94
C PHE A 154 -20.37 37.16 10.77
N ASN A 155 -21.04 36.63 9.73
CA ASN A 155 -21.50 37.42 8.60
C ASN A 155 -23.04 37.47 8.59
N PRO A 156 -23.66 38.62 8.93
CA PRO A 156 -25.11 38.77 8.93
C PRO A 156 -25.76 38.85 7.54
N GLY A 157 -24.97 39.06 6.47
CA GLY A 157 -25.50 39.23 5.10
C GLY A 157 -26.58 40.30 5.01
N ASP A 158 -27.67 39.98 4.31
CA ASP A 158 -28.81 40.89 4.07
C ASP A 158 -29.51 41.34 5.36
N LEU A 159 -29.35 40.60 6.48
CA LEU A 159 -29.97 40.95 7.77
C LEU A 159 -29.33 42.20 8.41
N ALA A 160 -28.13 42.59 7.96
CA ALA A 160 -27.49 43.84 8.40
C ALA A 160 -28.18 45.09 7.84
N ALA A 161 -28.86 44.98 6.69
CA ALA A 161 -29.52 46.11 6.06
C ALA A 161 -30.84 46.43 6.79
N VAL A 162 -30.97 47.64 7.30
CA VAL A 162 -32.22 48.16 7.88
C VAL A 162 -33.01 48.87 6.77
N ALA A 163 -34.26 48.48 6.55
CA ALA A 163 -35.13 49.15 5.60
C ALA A 163 -35.42 50.60 6.06
N ALA A 164 -35.50 51.54 5.12
CA ALA A 164 -35.84 52.93 5.44
C ALA A 164 -37.24 53.03 6.04
N GLN A 165 -37.38 53.86 7.06
CA GLN A 165 -38.67 54.12 7.70
C GLN A 165 -39.60 54.90 6.75
N PRO A 166 -40.90 54.53 6.65
CA PRO A 166 -41.88 55.28 5.85
C PRO A 166 -42.01 56.73 6.34
N ALA A 167 -41.56 57.66 5.50
CA ALA A 167 -41.61 59.09 5.78
C ALA A 167 -43.00 59.65 5.42
N TRP A 168 -43.57 60.54 6.24
CA TRP A 168 -44.91 61.09 6.01
C TRP A 168 -45.03 61.80 4.66
N GLU A 169 -43.95 62.43 4.21
CA GLU A 169 -43.80 63.18 2.97
C GLU A 169 -44.09 62.32 1.71
N GLN A 170 -43.96 60.99 1.82
CA GLN A 170 -44.27 60.05 0.72
C GLN A 170 -45.78 59.80 0.57
N PHE A 171 -46.57 60.12 1.59
CA PHE A 171 -48.01 59.87 1.66
C PHE A 171 -48.81 61.18 1.67
N GLU A 172 -48.17 62.32 1.95
CA GLU A 172 -48.83 63.61 2.07
C GLU A 172 -49.54 64.03 0.76
N PRO A 173 -50.87 64.25 0.78
CA PRO A 173 -51.59 64.70 -0.40
C PRO A 173 -51.29 66.19 -0.68
N PRO A 174 -51.26 66.62 -1.95
CA PRO A 174 -51.03 68.01 -2.31
C PRO A 174 -52.13 68.91 -1.75
N GLN A 175 -51.75 70.07 -1.22
CA GLN A 175 -52.70 71.02 -0.63
C GLN A 175 -53.64 71.62 -1.70
N PRO A 176 -54.93 71.81 -1.39
CA PRO A 176 -55.88 72.37 -2.35
C PRO A 176 -55.62 73.86 -2.56
N GLY A 177 -55.46 74.26 -3.82
CA GLY A 177 -55.38 75.67 -4.23
C GLY A 177 -56.71 76.43 -4.02
N MET A 178 -56.67 77.76 -4.09
CA MET A 178 -57.80 78.64 -3.74
C MET A 178 -59.11 78.32 -4.48
N VAL A 179 -59.05 78.02 -5.78
CA VAL A 179 -60.23 77.71 -6.61
C VAL A 179 -60.83 76.34 -6.27
N SER A 180 -59.98 75.36 -5.93
CA SER A 180 -60.43 74.00 -5.58
C SER A 180 -61.23 73.97 -4.27
N ARG A 181 -60.88 74.84 -3.30
CA ARG A 181 -61.59 74.94 -2.01
C ARG A 181 -63.06 75.37 -2.15
N LEU A 182 -63.37 76.22 -3.14
CA LEU A 182 -64.74 76.69 -3.45
C LEU A 182 -65.63 75.63 -4.11
N LEU A 183 -65.04 74.57 -4.69
CA LEU A 183 -65.75 73.50 -5.41
C LEU A 183 -65.68 72.15 -4.65
N GLY A 184 -65.81 72.19 -3.33
CA GLY A 184 -65.79 70.98 -2.49
C GLY A 184 -64.43 70.29 -2.36
N GLY A 185 -63.36 70.90 -2.86
CA GLY A 185 -61.99 70.37 -2.79
C GLY A 185 -61.44 70.27 -1.36
N GLN A 186 -61.99 71.02 -0.40
CA GLN A 186 -61.62 70.91 1.01
C GLN A 186 -62.09 69.60 1.64
N SER A 187 -63.30 69.13 1.33
CA SER A 187 -63.81 67.83 1.78
C SER A 187 -63.04 66.66 1.12
N ARG A 188 -62.73 66.78 -0.18
CA ARG A 188 -61.90 65.80 -0.90
C ARG A 188 -60.46 65.73 -0.36
N TYR A 189 -59.85 66.87 -0.04
CA TYR A 189 -58.53 66.93 0.60
C TYR A 189 -58.56 66.29 2.00
N GLN A 190 -59.60 66.53 2.81
CA GLN A 190 -59.76 65.87 4.11
C GLN A 190 -59.89 64.34 3.97
N GLN A 191 -60.66 63.86 2.98
CA GLN A 191 -60.76 62.42 2.67
C GLN A 191 -59.42 61.84 2.20
N GLN A 192 -58.70 62.53 1.31
CA GLN A 192 -57.36 62.12 0.85
C GLN A 192 -56.34 62.13 2.00
N LEU A 193 -56.39 63.11 2.90
CA LEU A 193 -55.54 63.20 4.08
C LEU A 193 -55.84 62.07 5.08
N ALA A 194 -57.11 61.74 5.30
CA ALA A 194 -57.51 60.61 6.13
C ALA A 194 -57.04 59.28 5.53
N HIS A 195 -57.17 59.09 4.21
CA HIS A 195 -56.66 57.92 3.51
C HIS A 195 -55.12 57.84 3.57
N ALA A 196 -54.42 58.96 3.35
CA ALA A 196 -52.97 59.07 3.45
C ALA A 196 -52.45 58.73 4.87
N ARG A 197 -53.13 59.21 5.91
CA ARG A 197 -52.82 58.87 7.31
C ARG A 197 -52.98 57.37 7.58
N THR A 198 -54.07 56.78 7.11
CA THR A 198 -54.29 55.32 7.24
C THR A 198 -53.23 54.54 6.47
N ALA A 199 -52.89 54.95 5.25
CA ALA A 199 -51.85 54.31 4.43
C ALA A 199 -50.45 54.43 5.07
N HIS A 200 -50.09 55.61 5.60
CA HIS A 200 -48.84 55.82 6.34
C HIS A 200 -48.81 54.99 7.62
N GLN A 201 -49.90 54.94 8.38
CA GLN A 201 -50.00 54.12 9.58
C GLN A 201 -49.84 52.63 9.27
N GLN A 202 -50.46 52.13 8.20
CA GLN A 202 -50.30 50.75 7.73
C GLN A 202 -48.86 50.48 7.28
N ALA A 203 -48.25 51.39 6.53
CA ALA A 203 -46.85 51.27 6.11
C ALA A 203 -45.88 51.27 7.30
N MET A 204 -46.11 52.13 8.30
CA MET A 204 -45.35 52.17 9.54
C MET A 204 -45.49 50.88 10.34
N GLN A 205 -46.70 50.32 10.47
CA GLN A 205 -46.92 49.03 11.14
C GLN A 205 -46.23 47.89 10.40
N ALA A 206 -46.33 47.86 9.06
CA ALA A 206 -45.66 46.86 8.23
C ALA A 206 -44.13 46.94 8.36
N TRP A 207 -43.56 48.16 8.37
CA TRP A 207 -42.13 48.38 8.60
C TRP A 207 -41.70 47.93 9.99
N GLN A 208 -42.44 48.29 11.05
CA GLN A 208 -42.15 47.85 12.42
C GLN A 208 -42.18 46.32 12.55
N ALA A 209 -43.17 45.67 11.95
CA ALA A 209 -43.26 44.21 11.94
C ALA A 209 -42.09 43.56 11.18
N ALA A 210 -41.68 44.14 10.05
CA ALA A 210 -40.54 43.68 9.27
C ALA A 210 -39.20 43.87 9.99
N ASP A 211 -38.98 45.01 10.66
CA ASP A 211 -37.75 45.25 11.45
C ASP A 211 -37.69 44.33 12.68
N ALA A 212 -38.82 44.12 13.36
CA ALA A 212 -38.91 43.17 14.46
C ALA A 212 -38.59 41.74 14.00
N ASP A 213 -39.11 41.32 12.84
CA ASP A 213 -38.80 40.00 12.28
C ASP A 213 -37.33 39.87 11.85
N ARG A 214 -36.76 40.92 11.22
CA ARG A 214 -35.34 41.00 10.87
C ARG A 214 -34.45 40.85 12.11
N ARG A 215 -34.74 41.55 13.20
CA ARG A 215 -34.00 41.44 14.47
C ARG A 215 -34.06 40.03 15.03
N ARG A 216 -35.25 39.42 15.10
CA ARG A 216 -35.40 38.01 15.53
C ARG A 216 -34.56 37.06 14.68
N ARG A 217 -34.57 37.22 13.35
CA ARG A 217 -33.77 36.40 12.44
C ARG A 217 -32.26 36.65 12.61
N LEU A 218 -31.86 37.88 12.86
CA LEU A 218 -30.47 38.26 13.11
C LEU A 218 -29.96 37.64 14.42
N ASP A 219 -30.74 37.74 15.49
CA ASP A 219 -30.43 37.14 16.80
C ASP A 219 -30.36 35.60 16.69
N ALA A 220 -31.31 34.99 15.98
CA ALA A 220 -31.28 33.55 15.70
C ALA A 220 -30.06 33.15 14.84
N ALA A 221 -29.71 33.95 13.83
CA ALA A 221 -28.53 33.71 13.00
C ALA A 221 -27.22 33.85 13.79
N ARG A 222 -27.16 34.81 14.73
CA ARG A 222 -26.04 35.01 15.65
C ARG A 222 -25.92 33.83 16.62
N SER A 223 -27.00 33.43 17.29
CA SER A 223 -27.01 32.25 18.18
C SER A 223 -26.56 30.99 17.44
N ASN A 224 -27.13 30.71 16.25
CA ASN A 224 -26.73 29.57 15.44
C ASN A 224 -25.26 29.62 15.00
N HIS A 225 -24.70 30.81 14.77
CA HIS A 225 -23.29 30.97 14.46
C HIS A 225 -22.41 30.69 15.68
N ASP A 226 -22.74 31.29 16.82
CA ASP A 226 -21.99 31.11 18.07
C ASP A 226 -22.04 29.63 18.52
N GLU A 227 -23.17 28.94 18.34
CA GLU A 227 -23.30 27.48 18.56
C GLU A 227 -22.38 26.66 17.64
N ARG A 228 -22.36 26.94 16.32
CA ARG A 228 -21.48 26.25 15.38
C ARG A 228 -20.01 26.49 15.69
N VAL A 229 -19.65 27.72 16.06
CA VAL A 229 -18.28 28.06 16.47
C VAL A 229 -17.92 27.30 17.75
N GLY A 230 -18.81 27.29 18.75
CA GLY A 230 -18.61 26.55 20.00
C GLY A 230 -18.42 25.05 19.77
N GLN A 231 -19.24 24.42 18.92
CA GLN A 231 -19.11 23.02 18.53
C GLN A 231 -17.76 22.75 17.85
N HIS A 232 -17.38 23.57 16.87
CA HIS A 232 -16.10 23.41 16.17
C HIS A 232 -14.89 23.55 17.11
N LEU A 233 -14.92 24.52 18.03
CA LEU A 233 -13.86 24.70 19.02
C LEU A 233 -13.76 23.50 19.96
N ALA A 234 -14.89 22.96 20.43
CA ALA A 234 -14.92 21.77 21.27
C ALA A 234 -14.36 20.53 20.54
N GLU A 235 -14.72 20.33 19.27
CA GLU A 235 -14.16 19.26 18.43
C GLU A 235 -12.64 19.38 18.24
N VAL A 236 -12.15 20.61 18.00
CA VAL A 236 -10.70 20.87 17.86
C VAL A 236 -9.98 20.62 19.18
N GLU A 237 -10.55 21.04 20.30
CA GLU A 237 -9.98 20.82 21.63
C GLU A 237 -9.93 19.33 21.97
N GLU A 238 -11.02 18.59 21.74
CA GLU A 238 -11.07 17.14 21.96
C GLU A 238 -10.07 16.40 21.07
N HIS A 239 -9.98 16.73 19.78
CA HIS A 239 -8.96 16.18 18.88
C HIS A 239 -7.54 16.46 19.40
N ASN A 240 -7.25 17.71 19.79
CA ASN A 240 -5.93 18.08 20.30
C ASN A 240 -5.60 17.36 21.61
N ARG A 241 -6.59 17.14 22.48
CA ARG A 241 -6.44 16.35 23.71
C ARG A 241 -6.07 14.90 23.41
N HIS A 242 -6.71 14.28 22.42
CA HIS A 242 -6.34 12.95 21.96
C HIS A 242 -4.92 12.90 21.38
N VAL A 243 -4.50 13.92 20.61
CA VAL A 243 -3.13 14.01 20.09
C VAL A 243 -2.11 14.16 21.23
N GLU A 244 -2.43 14.92 22.28
CA GLU A 244 -1.56 15.04 23.47
C GLU A 244 -1.43 13.73 24.24
N GLN A 245 -2.51 12.98 24.38
CA GLN A 245 -2.49 11.65 24.96
C GLN A 245 -1.62 10.71 24.12
N LEU A 246 -1.76 10.73 22.79
CA LEU A 246 -0.91 9.95 21.88
C LEU A 246 0.58 10.28 22.06
N ILE A 247 0.94 11.57 22.09
CA ILE A 247 2.31 12.03 22.32
C ILE A 247 2.83 11.56 23.67
N THR A 248 2.01 11.64 24.71
CA THR A 248 2.39 11.26 26.08
C THR A 248 2.61 9.76 26.18
N SER A 249 1.68 8.94 25.67
CA SER A 249 1.80 7.48 25.64
C SER A 249 2.98 7.01 24.80
N TYR A 250 3.25 7.66 23.66
CA TYR A 250 4.42 7.36 22.83
C TYR A 250 5.73 7.63 23.58
N ARG A 251 5.83 8.77 24.28
CA ARG A 251 6.98 9.10 25.13
C ARG A 251 7.14 8.13 26.30
N ALA A 252 6.02 7.66 26.87
CA ALA A 252 6.01 6.64 27.91
C ALA A 252 6.33 5.22 27.40
N ARG A 253 6.60 5.06 26.10
CA ARG A 253 6.87 3.76 25.45
C ARG A 253 5.71 2.76 25.61
N ASP A 254 4.47 3.25 25.66
CA ASP A 254 3.29 2.39 25.66
C ASP A 254 3.29 1.49 24.40
N ARG A 255 3.05 0.19 24.62
CA ARG A 255 3.21 -0.83 23.59
C ARG A 255 2.40 -0.53 22.34
N LYS A 256 1.09 -0.39 22.51
CA LYS A 256 0.13 -0.21 21.42
C LYS A 256 0.36 1.12 20.70
N THR A 257 0.74 2.16 21.44
CA THR A 257 1.02 3.47 20.87
C THR A 257 2.28 3.46 20.00
N VAL A 258 3.37 2.85 20.46
CA VAL A 258 4.60 2.72 19.66
C VAL A 258 4.36 1.88 18.41
N GLU A 259 3.67 0.74 18.55
CA GLU A 259 3.25 -0.11 17.41
C GLU A 259 2.43 0.69 16.37
N SER A 260 1.47 1.49 16.85
CA SER A 260 0.61 2.30 15.98
C SER A 260 1.39 3.40 15.24
N VAL A 261 2.25 4.14 15.95
CA VAL A 261 3.06 5.21 15.35
C VAL A 261 4.06 4.64 14.34
N LEU A 262 4.77 3.55 14.67
CA LEU A 262 5.70 2.91 13.75
C LEU A 262 4.97 2.23 12.58
N GLY A 263 3.73 1.79 12.77
CA GLY A 263 2.85 1.34 11.68
C GLY A 263 2.55 2.45 10.68
N LEU A 264 2.37 3.69 11.14
CA LEU A 264 2.25 4.85 10.25
C LEU A 264 3.55 5.08 9.46
N VAL A 265 4.71 4.93 10.11
CA VAL A 265 6.03 5.04 9.44
C VAL A 265 6.14 4.00 8.32
N LEU A 266 5.81 2.73 8.59
CA LEU A 266 5.88 1.67 7.59
C LEU A 266 4.99 1.92 6.37
N ASN A 267 3.81 2.50 6.58
CA ASN A 267 2.91 2.89 5.49
C ASN A 267 3.46 4.04 4.63
N GLN A 268 4.35 4.86 5.19
CA GLN A 268 4.96 6.02 4.51
C GLN A 268 6.33 5.72 3.90
N VAL A 269 6.86 4.50 4.03
CA VAL A 269 8.13 4.10 3.39
C VAL A 269 8.03 4.35 1.88
N PRO A 270 8.99 5.05 1.26
CA PRO A 270 8.92 5.50 -0.13
C PRO A 270 9.19 4.34 -1.13
N LEU A 271 8.29 3.35 -1.13
CA LEU A 271 8.24 2.24 -2.09
C LEU A 271 7.33 2.62 -3.28
N PRO A 272 7.50 1.97 -4.44
CA PRO A 272 6.56 2.07 -5.56
C PRO A 272 5.10 1.82 -5.16
N ASP A 273 4.15 2.50 -5.81
CA ASP A 273 2.72 2.42 -5.48
C ASP A 273 2.12 1.02 -5.69
N ASP A 274 2.70 0.24 -6.61
CA ASP A 274 2.29 -1.12 -6.92
C ASP A 274 2.79 -2.16 -5.89
N PHE A 275 3.58 -1.74 -4.90
CA PHE A 275 4.09 -2.65 -3.87
C PHE A 275 3.09 -2.82 -2.71
N PRO A 276 3.07 -4.01 -2.09
CA PRO A 276 2.25 -4.25 -0.91
C PRO A 276 2.70 -3.36 0.25
N ARG A 277 1.72 -2.93 1.06
CA ARG A 277 1.94 -2.10 2.27
C ARG A 277 1.66 -2.85 3.57
N ARG A 278 1.27 -4.12 3.49
CA ARG A 278 0.92 -4.91 4.67
C ARG A 278 2.16 -5.13 5.52
N ALA A 279 2.10 -4.63 6.75
CA ALA A 279 3.08 -4.92 7.78
C ALA A 279 2.37 -5.12 9.11
N GLU A 280 2.94 -5.98 9.93
CA GLU A 280 2.52 -6.23 11.29
C GLU A 280 3.72 -5.93 12.19
N ILE A 281 3.47 -5.26 13.31
CA ILE A 281 4.50 -4.85 14.27
C ILE A 281 4.13 -5.32 15.67
N THR A 282 5.14 -5.75 16.40
CA THR A 282 5.07 -5.97 17.85
C THR A 282 6.22 -5.24 18.52
N PHE A 283 5.97 -4.60 19.68
CA PHE A 283 6.98 -3.86 20.42
C PHE A 283 7.20 -4.43 21.84
N SER A 284 8.47 -4.50 22.27
CA SER A 284 8.86 -4.74 23.66
C SER A 284 9.37 -3.44 24.29
N PRO A 285 8.64 -2.83 25.24
CA PRO A 285 9.09 -1.64 25.95
C PRO A 285 10.39 -1.86 26.73
N GLN A 286 10.57 -3.02 27.37
CA GLN A 286 11.72 -3.32 28.22
C GLN A 286 13.02 -3.45 27.42
N GLN A 287 12.94 -4.05 26.23
CA GLN A 287 14.10 -4.24 25.35
C GLN A 287 14.26 -3.10 24.35
N ALA A 288 13.30 -2.16 24.31
CA ALA A 288 13.15 -1.17 23.25
C ALA A 288 13.30 -1.79 21.83
N GLN A 289 12.77 -3.01 21.66
CA GLN A 289 12.89 -3.79 20.44
C GLN A 289 11.54 -3.86 19.73
N ILE A 290 11.55 -3.68 18.41
CA ILE A 290 10.41 -4.02 17.55
C ILE A 290 10.69 -5.30 16.76
N VAL A 291 9.64 -6.07 16.52
CA VAL A 291 9.64 -7.13 15.53
C VAL A 291 8.64 -6.74 14.45
N VAL A 292 9.04 -6.83 13.19
CA VAL A 292 8.25 -6.44 12.02
C VAL A 292 8.11 -7.62 11.09
N ARG A 293 6.86 -7.97 10.77
CA ARG A 293 6.53 -8.90 9.69
C ARG A 293 5.96 -8.11 8.53
N MET A 294 6.72 -7.99 7.45
CA MET A 294 6.38 -7.14 6.31
C MET A 294 6.14 -7.99 5.05
N GLN A 295 5.09 -7.64 4.30
CA GLN A 295 4.87 -8.17 2.97
C GLN A 295 5.80 -7.47 1.97
N LEU A 296 6.63 -8.25 1.29
CA LEU A 296 7.53 -7.84 0.22
C LEU A 296 6.82 -7.96 -1.14
N PRO A 297 7.26 -7.19 -2.15
CA PRO A 297 6.78 -7.37 -3.52
C PRO A 297 7.08 -8.78 -4.02
N GLY A 298 6.17 -9.35 -4.81
CA GLY A 298 6.37 -10.64 -5.46
C GLY A 298 7.34 -10.57 -6.63
N ARG A 299 7.71 -11.74 -7.17
CA ARG A 299 8.66 -11.86 -8.30
C ARG A 299 8.17 -11.18 -9.59
N ASP A 300 6.86 -11.01 -9.72
CA ASP A 300 6.17 -10.30 -10.79
C ASP A 300 6.47 -8.79 -10.81
N ALA A 301 6.98 -8.23 -9.71
CA ALA A 301 7.48 -6.85 -9.69
C ALA A 301 8.67 -6.63 -10.64
N VAL A 302 9.43 -7.68 -10.97
CA VAL A 302 10.57 -7.64 -11.90
C VAL A 302 10.09 -7.95 -13.32
N PRO A 303 10.29 -7.04 -14.29
CA PRO A 303 9.87 -7.29 -15.67
C PRO A 303 10.67 -8.43 -16.31
N THR A 304 9.95 -9.43 -16.83
CA THR A 304 10.52 -10.58 -17.55
C THR A 304 10.98 -10.25 -18.97
N VAL A 305 10.59 -9.08 -19.48
CA VAL A 305 11.09 -8.50 -20.72
C VAL A 305 12.26 -7.58 -20.41
N ARG A 306 13.31 -7.62 -21.24
CA ARG A 306 14.46 -6.71 -21.15
C ARG A 306 14.29 -5.46 -22.01
N GLY A 307 13.63 -5.62 -23.16
CA GLY A 307 13.36 -4.56 -24.11
C GLY A 307 12.58 -5.11 -25.30
N TYR A 308 12.41 -4.30 -26.34
CA TYR A 308 11.69 -4.68 -27.55
C TYR A 308 12.58 -4.51 -28.79
N LYS A 309 12.31 -5.32 -29.82
CA LYS A 309 12.96 -5.20 -31.13
C LYS A 309 11.91 -5.15 -32.23
N TYR A 310 12.11 -4.26 -33.21
CA TYR A 310 11.26 -4.19 -34.39
C TYR A 310 11.80 -5.11 -35.49
N VAL A 311 10.98 -6.08 -35.91
CA VAL A 311 11.28 -7.03 -36.98
C VAL A 311 10.63 -6.53 -38.28
N GLN A 312 11.40 -5.76 -39.05
CA GLN A 312 10.95 -5.12 -40.30
C GLN A 312 10.35 -6.09 -41.31
N THR A 313 10.89 -7.32 -41.41
CA THR A 313 10.42 -8.33 -42.37
C THR A 313 9.00 -8.81 -42.10
N ARG A 314 8.56 -8.76 -40.84
CA ARG A 314 7.21 -9.15 -40.41
C ARG A 314 6.34 -7.94 -40.03
N ASP A 315 6.94 -6.76 -39.98
CA ASP A 315 6.34 -5.54 -39.46
C ASP A 315 5.76 -5.72 -38.04
N GLU A 316 6.55 -6.33 -37.15
CA GLU A 316 6.13 -6.69 -35.79
C GLU A 316 7.15 -6.22 -34.75
N ILE A 317 6.66 -5.76 -33.59
CA ILE A 317 7.48 -5.49 -32.41
C ILE A 317 7.48 -6.75 -31.54
N GLN A 318 8.66 -7.28 -31.25
CA GLN A 318 8.84 -8.50 -30.47
C GLN A 318 9.54 -8.21 -29.14
N PRO A 319 9.06 -8.80 -28.02
CA PRO A 319 9.74 -8.70 -26.75
C PRO A 319 11.06 -9.48 -26.79
N VAL A 320 12.09 -8.91 -26.19
CA VAL A 320 13.36 -9.57 -25.92
C VAL A 320 13.32 -10.06 -24.47
N PRO A 321 13.35 -11.38 -24.22
CA PRO A 321 13.26 -11.91 -22.86
C PRO A 321 14.47 -11.48 -22.03
N ARG A 322 14.23 -11.18 -20.76
CA ARG A 322 15.29 -10.95 -19.77
C ARG A 322 15.86 -12.32 -19.34
N PRO A 323 17.19 -12.49 -19.32
CA PRO A 323 17.81 -13.72 -18.80
C PRO A 323 17.36 -14.04 -17.38
N THR A 324 17.17 -15.33 -17.07
CA THR A 324 16.73 -15.81 -15.74
C THR A 324 17.68 -15.44 -14.61
N LYS A 325 18.99 -15.42 -14.90
CA LYS A 325 20.02 -14.95 -13.96
C LYS A 325 19.80 -13.48 -13.60
N GLU A 326 19.53 -12.64 -14.61
CA GLU A 326 19.32 -11.21 -14.43
C GLU A 326 18.01 -10.92 -13.66
N THR A 327 16.92 -11.65 -13.94
CA THR A 327 15.66 -11.54 -13.17
C THR A 327 15.85 -11.93 -11.71
N SER A 328 16.59 -13.02 -11.46
CA SER A 328 16.85 -13.52 -10.11
C SER A 328 17.75 -12.57 -9.30
N GLU A 329 18.78 -11.99 -9.93
CA GLU A 329 19.66 -11.00 -9.32
C GLU A 329 18.91 -9.70 -9.00
N LEU A 330 18.08 -9.20 -9.92
CA LEU A 330 17.24 -8.02 -9.69
C LEU A 330 16.27 -8.24 -8.53
N TYR A 331 15.62 -9.39 -8.46
CA TYR A 331 14.66 -9.67 -7.39
C TYR A 331 15.35 -9.83 -6.02
N ARG A 332 16.51 -10.49 -5.97
CA ARG A 332 17.33 -10.57 -4.75
C ARG A 332 17.73 -9.17 -4.28
N SER A 333 18.14 -8.31 -5.21
CA SER A 333 18.50 -6.92 -4.90
C SER A 333 17.31 -6.10 -4.43
N LEU A 334 16.14 -6.30 -5.06
CA LEU A 334 14.88 -5.68 -4.66
C LEU A 334 14.52 -6.01 -3.20
N VAL A 335 14.51 -7.29 -2.84
CA VAL A 335 14.25 -7.74 -1.46
C VAL A 335 15.24 -7.08 -0.49
N ALA A 336 16.53 -7.07 -0.84
CA ALA A 336 17.56 -6.49 0.02
C ALA A 336 17.38 -4.97 0.22
N GLN A 337 17.11 -4.24 -0.85
CA GLN A 337 16.91 -2.78 -0.80
C GLN A 337 15.67 -2.41 0.03
N VAL A 338 14.56 -3.12 -0.17
CA VAL A 338 13.32 -2.88 0.57
C VAL A 338 13.55 -3.13 2.07
N SER A 339 14.20 -4.25 2.44
CA SER A 339 14.51 -4.55 3.83
C SER A 339 15.40 -3.48 4.49
N LEU A 340 16.49 -3.08 3.84
CA LEU A 340 17.39 -2.05 4.38
C LEU A 340 16.71 -0.69 4.50
N LEU A 341 15.88 -0.32 3.51
CA LEU A 341 15.13 0.93 3.55
C LEU A 341 14.13 0.94 4.70
N THR A 342 13.42 -0.17 4.92
CA THR A 342 12.50 -0.31 6.06
C THR A 342 13.22 -0.16 7.39
N LEU A 343 14.36 -0.84 7.59
CA LEU A 343 15.17 -0.72 8.80
C LEU A 343 15.63 0.72 9.03
N HIS A 344 16.10 1.39 7.97
CA HIS A 344 16.51 2.78 8.03
C HIS A 344 15.37 3.69 8.49
N ASN A 345 14.18 3.56 7.88
CA ASN A 345 13.03 4.40 8.20
C ASN A 345 12.57 4.21 9.65
N LEU A 346 12.55 2.96 10.13
CA LEU A 346 12.18 2.66 11.53
C LEU A 346 13.18 3.24 12.54
N PHE A 347 14.49 3.04 12.31
CA PHE A 347 15.53 3.59 13.18
C PHE A 347 15.60 5.12 13.15
N GLU A 348 15.29 5.74 12.01
CA GLU A 348 15.23 7.20 11.85
C GLU A 348 14.00 7.80 12.56
N ALA A 349 12.85 7.14 12.44
CA ALA A 349 11.58 7.61 12.99
C ALA A 349 11.55 7.59 14.52
N ASP A 350 12.15 6.55 15.13
CA ASP A 350 12.21 6.41 16.58
C ASP A 350 13.65 6.22 17.06
N PRO A 351 14.32 7.28 17.54
CA PRO A 351 15.68 7.22 18.05
C PRO A 351 15.87 6.34 19.30
N GLN A 352 14.78 5.99 20.01
CA GLN A 352 14.86 5.21 21.25
C GLN A 352 14.81 3.70 21.01
N LEU A 353 14.55 3.23 19.79
CA LEU A 353 14.63 1.78 19.49
C LEU A 353 16.06 1.28 19.66
N ALA A 354 16.27 0.22 20.43
CA ALA A 354 17.58 -0.42 20.58
C ALA A 354 17.84 -1.43 19.46
N SER A 355 16.82 -2.16 19.01
CA SER A 355 16.98 -3.17 17.96
C SER A 355 15.70 -3.41 17.15
N ILE A 356 15.88 -4.00 15.96
CA ILE A 356 14.79 -4.36 15.05
C ILE A 356 14.96 -5.81 14.61
N GLY A 357 13.95 -6.63 14.91
CA GLY A 357 13.69 -7.89 14.23
C GLY A 357 12.87 -7.63 12.97
N PHE A 358 13.31 -8.14 11.82
CA PHE A 358 12.62 -7.96 10.55
C PHE A 358 12.44 -9.31 9.85
N ASN A 359 11.21 -9.59 9.44
CA ASN A 359 10.81 -10.76 8.66
C ASN A 359 10.09 -10.31 7.39
N GLY A 360 10.67 -10.59 6.23
CA GLY A 360 10.11 -10.27 4.92
C GLY A 360 9.45 -11.48 4.29
N HIS A 361 8.15 -11.39 4.06
CA HIS A 361 7.32 -12.47 3.51
C HIS A 361 6.72 -12.08 2.16
N VAL A 362 6.39 -13.06 1.33
CA VAL A 362 5.71 -12.83 0.05
C VAL A 362 4.40 -13.61 0.04
N ASP A 363 3.29 -12.97 -0.37
CA ASP A 363 2.05 -13.70 -0.68
C ASP A 363 2.23 -14.41 -2.02
N ALA A 364 2.18 -15.74 -2.00
CA ALA A 364 2.48 -16.56 -3.16
C ALA A 364 1.55 -17.76 -3.25
N ILE A 365 1.33 -18.24 -4.48
CA ILE A 365 0.68 -19.53 -4.70
C ILE A 365 1.78 -20.55 -4.93
N ASN A 366 1.80 -21.61 -4.11
CA ASN A 366 2.73 -22.71 -4.30
C ASN A 366 2.33 -23.49 -5.55
N PRO A 367 3.21 -23.62 -6.56
CA PRO A 367 2.87 -24.28 -7.82
C PRO A 367 2.65 -25.80 -7.65
N GLY A 368 3.24 -26.42 -6.63
CA GLY A 368 3.09 -27.85 -6.35
C GLY A 368 1.79 -28.21 -5.63
N THR A 369 1.24 -27.31 -4.81
CA THR A 369 0.03 -27.56 -4.01
C THR A 369 -1.19 -26.75 -4.48
N GLY A 370 -0.99 -25.67 -5.24
CA GLY A 370 -2.01 -24.69 -5.61
C GLY A 370 -2.51 -23.84 -4.44
N GLN A 371 -1.95 -24.01 -3.24
CA GLN A 371 -2.37 -23.29 -2.04
C GLN A 371 -1.67 -21.94 -1.93
N ARG A 372 -2.37 -20.96 -1.36
CA ARG A 372 -1.75 -19.69 -0.97
C ARG A 372 -0.86 -19.93 0.25
N GLU A 373 0.38 -19.54 0.13
CA GLU A 373 1.42 -19.63 1.15
C GLU A 373 2.00 -18.24 1.43
N TYR A 374 2.66 -18.10 2.57
CA TYR A 374 3.30 -16.85 2.99
C TYR A 374 4.76 -17.08 3.36
N PRO A 375 5.60 -17.56 2.42
CA PRO A 375 7.01 -17.88 2.69
C PRO A 375 7.78 -16.66 3.19
N CYS A 376 8.59 -16.86 4.23
CA CYS A 376 9.59 -15.90 4.67
C CYS A 376 10.82 -16.02 3.76
N LEU A 377 11.26 -14.93 3.15
CA LEU A 377 12.44 -14.90 2.27
C LEU A 377 13.65 -14.25 2.92
N ILE A 378 13.44 -13.46 3.97
CA ILE A 378 14.50 -12.78 4.70
C ILE A 378 14.12 -12.61 6.16
N SER A 379 15.07 -12.86 7.05
CA SER A 379 14.94 -12.65 8.49
C SER A 379 16.24 -12.13 9.06
N LEU A 380 16.18 -11.08 9.89
CA LEU A 380 17.33 -10.56 10.60
C LEU A 380 16.92 -9.89 11.91
N ASN A 381 17.84 -9.86 12.86
CA ASN A 381 17.73 -9.03 14.05
C ASN A 381 18.97 -8.13 14.10
N VAL A 382 18.77 -6.82 14.19
CA VAL A 382 19.85 -5.84 14.12
C VAL A 382 19.77 -4.83 15.25
N GLU A 383 20.90 -4.58 15.91
CA GLU A 383 21.05 -3.53 16.92
C GLU A 383 21.31 -2.18 16.26
N ARG A 384 20.84 -1.10 16.88
CA ARG A 384 21.02 0.27 16.38
C ARG A 384 22.50 0.60 16.21
N GLU A 385 23.32 0.25 17.19
CA GLU A 385 24.75 0.60 17.23
C GLU A 385 25.49 0.03 16.03
N LEU A 386 25.15 -1.21 15.64
CA LEU A 386 25.70 -1.85 14.45
C LEU A 386 25.16 -1.19 13.17
N PHE A 387 23.85 -0.92 13.10
CA PHE A 387 23.23 -0.33 11.91
C PHE A 387 23.70 1.11 11.65
N ALA A 388 23.93 1.90 12.71
CA ALA A 388 24.36 3.30 12.62
C ALA A 388 25.76 3.48 12.02
N GLN A 389 26.58 2.42 12.00
CA GLN A 389 27.92 2.42 11.37
C GLN A 389 27.86 2.31 9.85
N LEU A 390 26.69 1.96 9.29
CA LEU A 390 26.53 1.74 7.86
C LEU A 390 26.34 3.04 7.09
N VAL A 391 27.08 3.19 6.00
CA VAL A 391 26.85 4.27 5.02
C VAL A 391 25.96 3.73 3.89
N LEU A 392 24.64 3.62 4.15
CA LEU A 392 23.68 2.96 3.26
C LEU A 392 23.68 3.48 1.81
N ALA A 393 24.02 4.75 1.59
CA ALA A 393 24.11 5.33 0.25
C ALA A 393 25.22 4.70 -0.63
N GLN A 394 26.19 4.00 -0.02
CA GLN A 394 27.37 3.45 -0.69
C GLN A 394 27.44 1.91 -0.60
N VAL A 395 26.49 1.25 0.07
CA VAL A 395 26.54 -0.20 0.23
C VAL A 395 26.03 -0.94 -1.00
N ARG A 396 26.54 -2.16 -1.21
CA ARG A 396 25.84 -3.18 -1.99
C ARG A 396 24.82 -3.87 -1.07
N PRO A 397 23.50 -3.75 -1.33
CA PRO A 397 22.46 -4.19 -0.39
C PRO A 397 22.62 -5.64 0.10
N GLU A 398 22.97 -6.56 -0.79
CA GLU A 398 23.07 -7.99 -0.48
C GLU A 398 24.28 -8.29 0.41
N LEU A 399 25.39 -7.59 0.19
CA LEU A 399 26.58 -7.69 1.04
C LEU A 399 26.35 -7.04 2.41
N CYS A 400 25.64 -5.92 2.43
CA CYS A 400 25.23 -5.26 3.67
C CYS A 400 24.39 -6.18 4.55
N LEU A 401 23.41 -6.88 3.98
CA LEU A 401 22.60 -7.83 4.73
C LEU A 401 23.42 -9.01 5.27
N ARG A 402 24.40 -9.51 4.52
CA ARG A 402 25.33 -10.54 5.01
C ARG A 402 26.16 -10.03 6.19
N HIS A 403 26.64 -8.80 6.13
CA HIS A 403 27.37 -8.17 7.23
C HIS A 403 26.49 -8.03 8.49
N LEU A 404 25.18 -7.78 8.31
CA LEU A 404 24.19 -7.76 9.38
C LEU A 404 23.73 -9.16 9.83
N ASN A 405 24.39 -10.23 9.39
CA ASN A 405 24.01 -11.63 9.67
C ASN A 405 22.56 -11.97 9.33
N ALA A 406 22.01 -11.34 8.28
CA ALA A 406 20.67 -11.67 7.80
C ALA A 406 20.62 -13.09 7.24
N LEU A 407 19.60 -13.84 7.64
CA LEU A 407 19.20 -15.04 6.93
C LEU A 407 18.41 -14.61 5.71
N VAL A 408 18.94 -14.87 4.52
CA VAL A 408 18.26 -14.61 3.25
C VAL A 408 18.07 -15.95 2.56
N SER A 409 16.90 -16.17 1.97
CA SER A 409 16.64 -17.32 1.11
C SER A 409 17.75 -17.47 0.07
N PRO A 410 18.30 -18.69 -0.13
CA PRO A 410 19.30 -18.93 -1.17
C PRO A 410 18.71 -18.68 -2.56
N HIS A 411 17.43 -19.00 -2.76
CA HIS A 411 16.70 -18.86 -4.01
C HIS A 411 15.43 -17.98 -3.84
N PRO A 412 15.57 -16.66 -3.61
CA PRO A 412 14.44 -15.80 -3.29
C PRO A 412 13.46 -15.66 -4.47
N TYR A 413 13.93 -15.68 -5.72
CA TYR A 413 13.07 -15.60 -6.91
C TYR A 413 12.19 -16.85 -7.09
N GLU A 414 12.64 -17.99 -6.58
CA GLU A 414 11.89 -19.25 -6.54
C GLU A 414 10.98 -19.32 -5.31
N LEU A 415 11.04 -18.31 -4.44
CA LEU A 415 10.26 -18.18 -3.20
C LEU A 415 10.55 -19.30 -2.20
N GLU A 416 11.78 -19.82 -2.20
CA GLU A 416 12.20 -20.84 -1.24
C GLU A 416 12.17 -20.26 0.19
N PRO A 417 11.36 -20.82 1.10
CA PRO A 417 11.18 -20.27 2.43
C PRO A 417 12.39 -20.53 3.33
N ILE A 418 12.65 -19.59 4.24
CA ILE A 418 13.54 -19.78 5.38
C ILE A 418 12.74 -19.78 6.69
N THR A 419 13.31 -20.35 7.74
CA THR A 419 12.77 -20.22 9.09
C THR A 419 13.20 -18.86 9.67
N PRO A 420 12.26 -18.02 10.14
CA PRO A 420 12.58 -16.74 10.79
C PRO A 420 13.46 -16.91 12.04
N ILE A 421 14.39 -15.97 12.26
CA ILE A 421 15.23 -15.92 13.47
C ILE A 421 14.40 -15.56 14.70
N LEU A 422 13.55 -14.54 14.57
CA LEU A 422 12.55 -14.14 15.57
C LEU A 422 11.17 -14.45 15.04
N ASP A 423 10.37 -15.12 15.86
CA ASP A 423 8.99 -15.46 15.54
C ASP A 423 8.05 -14.30 15.89
N PHE A 424 7.02 -14.08 15.07
CA PHE A 424 6.07 -12.96 15.19
C PHE A 424 4.89 -13.28 16.14
N ASP A 425 5.03 -14.31 16.97
CA ASP A 425 3.94 -14.79 17.80
C ASP A 425 3.58 -13.75 18.89
N LEU A 426 2.34 -13.25 18.81
CA LEU A 426 1.82 -12.17 19.65
C LEU A 426 1.67 -12.60 21.12
N THR A 427 1.61 -13.91 21.39
CA THR A 427 1.58 -14.45 22.76
C THR A 427 2.91 -14.22 23.49
N LYS A 428 4.02 -14.18 22.74
CA LYS A 428 5.39 -13.97 23.24
C LYS A 428 5.65 -12.55 23.75
N PHE A 429 4.78 -11.60 23.40
CA PHE A 429 4.85 -10.20 23.80
C PHE A 429 3.65 -9.74 24.65
N SER A 430 2.71 -10.64 24.98
CA SER A 430 1.55 -10.35 25.85
C SER A 430 1.80 -10.57 27.35
N PHE A 431 2.98 -11.04 27.75
CA PHE A 431 3.33 -11.17 29.16
C PHE A 431 4.10 -9.93 29.62
N VAL A 432 3.39 -8.89 30.06
CA VAL A 432 3.48 -8.23 31.38
C VAL A 432 2.44 -7.09 31.36
N ASP A 433 1.17 -7.43 31.56
CA ASP A 433 0.27 -6.55 32.30
C ASP A 433 0.03 -7.25 33.63
N GLY A 434 0.73 -6.78 34.66
CA GLY A 434 0.61 -7.28 36.03
C GLY A 434 1.81 -8.07 36.53
N MET A 435 2.87 -7.36 36.93
CA MET A 435 3.52 -7.66 38.21
C MET A 435 4.41 -6.49 38.63
N ASP A 436 3.79 -5.67 39.49
CA ASP A 436 4.31 -5.07 40.69
C ASP A 436 5.76 -4.55 40.72
N ALA A 437 5.82 -3.28 41.13
CA ALA A 437 6.85 -2.80 42.02
C ALA A 437 7.21 -3.87 43.06
N VAL A 438 8.46 -4.30 43.08
CA VAL A 438 9.34 -4.40 44.25
C VAL A 438 10.54 -5.27 43.88
N SER A 439 11.70 -4.65 43.95
CA SER A 439 12.98 -5.29 44.15
C SER A 439 12.93 -6.28 45.33
N THR A 440 12.85 -7.58 45.06
CA THR A 440 13.12 -8.64 46.06
C THR A 440 13.73 -9.88 45.41
N LEU A 441 14.60 -10.52 46.18
CA LEU A 441 15.50 -11.63 45.83
C LEU A 441 14.89 -12.73 44.91
N ASP A 442 15.73 -13.20 44.00
CA ASP A 442 15.49 -14.26 43.00
C ASP A 442 14.82 -15.51 43.58
N SER A 443 13.52 -15.70 43.31
CA SER A 443 12.68 -16.80 43.82
C SER A 443 12.32 -17.86 42.75
N ARG A 444 13.05 -17.89 41.63
CA ARG A 444 12.76 -18.77 40.48
C ARG A 444 13.10 -20.25 40.79
N PRO A 445 12.20 -21.21 40.53
CA PRO A 445 12.50 -22.65 40.67
C PRO A 445 13.57 -23.10 39.67
N ASP A 446 14.55 -23.87 40.15
CA ASP A 446 15.64 -24.44 39.35
C ASP A 446 15.24 -25.82 38.81
N LEU A 447 15.15 -25.96 37.49
CA LEU A 447 14.78 -27.21 36.81
C LEU A 447 15.74 -28.36 37.16
N MET A 448 16.97 -28.07 37.53
CA MET A 448 17.95 -29.09 37.94
C MET A 448 17.70 -29.64 39.34
N LYS A 449 16.86 -28.98 40.15
CA LYS A 449 16.45 -29.44 41.48
C LYS A 449 15.19 -30.31 41.45
N MET A 450 14.45 -30.34 40.34
CA MET A 450 13.28 -31.20 40.13
C MET A 450 13.73 -32.61 39.77
N SER A 451 13.08 -33.66 40.28
CA SER A 451 13.33 -35.06 39.89
C SER A 451 13.10 -35.30 38.38
N PRO A 452 13.66 -36.38 37.79
CA PRO A 452 13.42 -36.73 36.38
C PRO A 452 11.93 -36.82 36.03
N THR A 453 11.14 -37.47 36.90
CA THR A 453 9.69 -37.61 36.73
C THR A 453 8.96 -36.27 36.79
N GLU A 454 9.34 -35.36 37.70
CA GLU A 454 8.76 -34.01 37.75
C GLU A 454 9.11 -33.20 36.48
N PHE A 455 10.30 -33.41 35.94
CA PHE A 455 10.72 -32.77 34.69
C PHE A 455 9.93 -33.31 33.48
N GLU A 456 9.70 -34.61 33.40
CA GLU A 456 8.84 -35.23 32.39
C GLU A 456 7.39 -34.69 32.48
N HIS A 457 6.83 -34.59 33.69
CA HIS A 457 5.52 -34.01 33.92
C HIS A 457 5.46 -32.53 33.50
N LEU A 458 6.51 -31.75 33.77
CA LEU A 458 6.59 -30.37 33.31
C LEU A 458 6.58 -30.29 31.79
N VAL A 459 7.37 -31.12 31.10
CA VAL A 459 7.40 -31.18 29.64
C VAL A 459 6.02 -31.54 29.09
N ARG A 460 5.35 -32.52 29.67
CA ARG A 460 3.97 -32.87 29.33
C ARG A 460 3.01 -31.69 29.46
N GLN A 461 3.04 -30.98 30.60
CA GLN A 461 2.18 -29.81 30.82
C GLN A 461 2.39 -28.71 29.78
N ILE A 462 3.65 -28.47 29.37
CA ILE A 462 3.96 -27.51 28.30
C ILE A 462 3.21 -27.88 27.02
N PHE A 463 3.34 -29.13 26.57
CA PHE A 463 2.71 -29.55 25.32
C PHE A 463 1.18 -29.69 25.42
N GLU A 464 0.63 -30.05 26.58
CA GLU A 464 -0.82 -29.96 26.84
C GLU A 464 -1.31 -28.52 26.70
N ALA A 465 -0.59 -27.56 27.28
CA ALA A 465 -0.88 -26.13 27.12
C ALA A 465 -0.70 -25.62 25.68
N MET A 466 0.12 -26.30 24.86
CA MET A 466 0.23 -26.07 23.41
C MET A 466 -0.91 -26.69 22.59
N GLY A 467 -1.91 -27.30 23.23
CA GLY A 467 -3.10 -27.86 22.57
C GLY A 467 -2.96 -29.32 22.11
N VAL A 468 -2.10 -30.11 22.76
CA VAL A 468 -1.99 -31.55 22.50
C VAL A 468 -3.08 -32.34 23.25
N GLU A 469 -3.99 -32.96 22.49
CA GLU A 469 -5.25 -33.53 23.01
C GLU A 469 -5.12 -34.93 23.65
N SER A 470 -4.11 -35.75 23.32
CA SER A 470 -4.00 -37.11 23.87
C SER A 470 -2.55 -37.58 24.10
N TRP A 471 -2.36 -38.23 25.25
CA TRP A 471 -1.06 -38.60 25.83
C TRP A 471 -1.07 -40.05 26.28
N THR A 472 -0.14 -40.87 25.79
CA THR A 472 0.13 -42.23 26.29
C THR A 472 1.57 -42.30 26.79
N THR A 473 1.73 -42.79 28.01
CA THR A 473 2.99 -42.83 28.76
C THR A 473 3.40 -44.30 28.87
N GLU A 474 4.57 -44.68 28.33
CA GLU A 474 5.14 -46.02 28.52
C GLU A 474 6.25 -45.94 29.57
N GLN A 475 6.11 -46.65 30.69
CA GLN A 475 7.14 -46.76 31.72
C GLN A 475 8.19 -47.80 31.30
N ASN A 476 9.47 -47.41 31.31
CA ASN A 476 10.58 -48.35 31.25
C ASN A 476 11.12 -48.58 32.68
N TYR A 477 11.47 -49.84 32.97
CA TYR A 477 11.51 -50.41 34.32
C TYR A 477 12.66 -49.94 35.24
N ASP A 478 13.54 -49.03 34.81
CA ASP A 478 14.78 -48.72 35.57
C ASP A 478 14.98 -47.24 35.96
N ASP A 479 14.16 -46.27 35.51
CA ASP A 479 14.27 -44.89 36.06
C ASP A 479 13.12 -43.91 35.72
N GLY A 480 11.93 -44.39 35.33
CA GLY A 480 10.78 -43.51 35.02
C GLY A 480 10.29 -43.58 33.57
N VAL A 481 9.50 -42.58 33.15
CA VAL A 481 8.80 -42.60 31.85
C VAL A 481 9.68 -41.97 30.79
N ASP A 482 10.38 -42.81 30.03
CA ASP A 482 11.37 -42.33 29.07
C ASP A 482 10.79 -41.91 27.71
N ALA A 483 9.51 -42.16 27.44
CA ALA A 483 8.87 -41.81 26.18
C ALA A 483 7.40 -41.47 26.36
N VAL A 484 6.99 -40.34 25.77
CA VAL A 484 5.62 -39.89 25.80
C VAL A 484 5.08 -39.79 24.38
N VAL A 485 4.02 -40.55 24.13
CA VAL A 485 3.41 -40.69 22.81
C VAL A 485 2.23 -39.74 22.70
N VAL A 486 2.29 -38.86 21.69
CA VAL A 486 1.31 -37.82 21.40
C VAL A 486 0.50 -38.21 20.16
N ASN A 487 -0.84 -38.30 20.28
CA ASN A 487 -1.74 -38.60 19.17
C ASN A 487 -2.57 -37.36 18.77
N ARG A 488 -2.55 -37.02 17.47
CA ARG A 488 -3.42 -36.02 16.83
C ARG A 488 -4.42 -36.76 15.92
N SER A 489 -5.70 -36.72 16.29
CA SER A 489 -6.88 -37.25 15.57
C SER A 489 -7.13 -36.52 14.22
N ALA A 490 -7.97 -36.90 13.24
CA ALA A 490 -8.38 -38.19 12.63
C ALA A 490 -8.24 -38.10 11.08
N LEU A 491 -7.55 -37.06 10.55
CA LEU A 491 -7.45 -36.76 9.10
C LEU A 491 -6.09 -37.12 8.48
N LEU A 492 -5.00 -37.19 9.26
CA LEU A 492 -3.63 -37.43 8.75
C LEU A 492 -2.74 -38.35 9.62
N GLY A 493 -3.25 -38.90 10.72
CA GLY A 493 -2.74 -40.10 11.41
C GLY A 493 -1.22 -40.23 11.62
N ARG A 494 -0.52 -39.21 12.14
CA ARG A 494 0.91 -39.34 12.47
C ARG A 494 1.19 -39.14 13.95
N LEU A 495 1.57 -40.24 14.60
CA LEU A 495 2.02 -40.32 15.99
C LEU A 495 3.30 -39.49 16.18
N SER A 496 3.43 -38.78 17.30
CA SER A 496 4.67 -38.08 17.68
C SER A 496 5.23 -38.65 18.98
N ILE A 497 6.55 -38.87 19.05
CA ILE A 497 7.23 -39.34 20.28
C ILE A 497 7.98 -38.18 20.90
N VAL A 498 7.75 -37.93 22.18
CA VAL A 498 8.47 -36.93 22.95
C VAL A 498 9.35 -37.65 23.98
N GLN A 499 10.63 -37.33 23.99
CA GLN A 499 11.59 -37.82 24.96
C GLN A 499 12.16 -36.63 25.74
N ALA A 500 12.11 -36.69 27.07
CA ALA A 500 12.62 -35.65 27.95
C ALA A 500 13.83 -36.16 28.73
N LYS A 501 14.95 -35.44 28.68
CA LYS A 501 16.21 -35.82 29.31
C LYS A 501 16.77 -34.67 30.15
N ARG A 502 16.66 -34.80 31.48
CA ARG A 502 17.24 -33.86 32.46
C ARG A 502 18.74 -34.12 32.63
N TYR A 503 19.57 -33.40 31.88
CA TYR A 503 21.02 -33.62 31.79
C TYR A 503 21.79 -32.36 32.21
N LYS A 504 23.03 -32.56 32.69
CA LYS A 504 24.00 -31.48 32.97
C LYS A 504 24.96 -31.25 31.82
N ASP A 505 25.35 -32.33 31.14
CA ASP A 505 26.33 -32.31 30.05
C ASP A 505 25.67 -32.27 28.67
N ALA A 506 26.48 -31.97 27.66
CA ALA A 506 26.02 -31.90 26.28
C ALA A 506 25.42 -33.23 25.81
N VAL A 507 24.20 -33.19 25.26
CA VAL A 507 23.53 -34.37 24.73
C VAL A 507 24.13 -34.76 23.37
N GLY A 508 24.74 -35.94 23.32
CA GLY A 508 25.44 -36.49 22.17
C GLY A 508 24.53 -37.16 21.13
N VAL A 509 25.16 -37.68 20.07
CA VAL A 509 24.48 -38.29 18.91
C VAL A 509 23.78 -39.62 19.25
N SER A 510 24.21 -40.31 20.31
CA SER A 510 23.59 -41.57 20.76
C SER A 510 22.09 -41.41 21.00
N HIS A 511 21.68 -40.36 21.71
CA HIS A 511 20.28 -40.09 22.02
C HIS A 511 19.44 -39.75 20.79
N ILE A 512 20.05 -39.14 19.76
CA ILE A 512 19.35 -38.92 18.48
C ILE A 512 19.08 -40.25 17.77
N ARG A 513 20.02 -41.20 17.85
CA ARG A 513 19.87 -42.54 17.27
C ARG A 513 18.86 -43.40 18.04
N GLU A 514 18.86 -43.29 19.37
CA GLU A 514 17.87 -43.93 20.24
C GLU A 514 16.45 -43.44 19.90
N LEU A 515 16.25 -42.12 19.82
CA LEU A 515 14.96 -41.55 19.43
C LEU A 515 14.58 -41.93 17.99
N ALA A 516 15.52 -41.94 17.05
CA ALA A 516 15.26 -42.43 15.69
C ALA A 516 14.79 -43.89 15.69
N GLY A 517 15.40 -44.76 16.50
CA GLY A 517 14.98 -46.14 16.69
C GLY A 517 13.55 -46.24 17.22
N ALA A 518 13.22 -45.44 18.25
CA ALA A 518 11.87 -45.40 18.82
C ALA A 518 10.82 -44.91 17.80
N ILE A 519 11.16 -43.92 16.96
CA ILE A 519 10.30 -43.43 15.88
C ILE A 519 9.97 -44.56 14.91
N GLU A 520 10.95 -45.38 14.51
CA GLU A 520 10.72 -46.50 13.60
C GLU A 520 9.92 -47.63 14.27
N GLU A 521 10.29 -48.01 15.49
CA GLU A 521 9.64 -49.09 16.23
C GLU A 521 8.16 -48.81 16.45
N LYS A 522 7.82 -47.57 16.85
CA LYS A 522 6.44 -47.15 17.13
C LYS A 522 5.72 -46.57 15.91
N LYS A 523 6.35 -46.59 14.72
CA LYS A 523 5.83 -46.04 13.46
C LYS A 523 5.38 -44.58 13.59
N ALA A 524 6.15 -43.77 14.32
CA ALA A 524 5.87 -42.36 14.50
C ALA A 524 6.24 -41.52 13.28
N GLY A 525 5.45 -40.48 13.03
CA GLY A 525 5.72 -39.51 11.98
C GLY A 525 6.75 -38.45 12.37
N HIS A 526 6.95 -38.23 13.68
CA HIS A 526 7.84 -37.21 14.20
C HIS A 526 8.37 -37.59 15.59
N GLY A 527 9.56 -37.10 15.95
CA GLY A 527 10.11 -37.21 17.30
C GLY A 527 10.63 -35.87 17.82
N ILE A 528 10.52 -35.66 19.12
CA ILE A 528 10.97 -34.45 19.81
C ILE A 528 11.86 -34.86 20.98
N LEU A 529 13.08 -34.35 21.01
CA LEU A 529 14.00 -34.54 22.14
C LEU A 529 14.15 -33.24 22.93
N VAL A 530 13.80 -33.29 24.21
CA VAL A 530 13.83 -32.16 25.13
C VAL A 530 14.94 -32.35 26.16
N THR A 531 15.76 -31.34 26.42
CA THR A 531 16.77 -31.40 27.48
C THR A 531 16.91 -30.09 28.27
N THR A 532 17.32 -30.20 29.54
CA THR A 532 17.76 -29.06 30.36
C THR A 532 19.14 -28.51 29.96
N SER A 533 19.89 -29.22 29.11
CA SER A 533 21.27 -28.86 28.73
C SER A 533 21.34 -28.33 27.28
N TRP A 534 22.39 -28.64 26.53
CA TRP A 534 22.56 -28.28 25.12
C TRP A 534 22.91 -29.51 24.29
N PHE A 535 22.58 -29.47 22.99
CA PHE A 535 22.98 -30.50 22.05
C PHE A 535 24.34 -30.20 21.43
N THR A 536 25.13 -31.24 21.14
CA THR A 536 26.37 -31.06 20.37
C THR A 536 26.06 -30.63 18.92
N PRO A 537 26.98 -29.94 18.21
CA PRO A 537 26.80 -29.62 16.79
C PRO A 537 26.52 -30.85 15.92
N ARG A 538 27.13 -32.00 16.28
CA ARG A 538 26.89 -33.29 15.61
C ARG A 538 25.48 -33.82 15.86
N SER A 539 24.90 -33.57 17.04
CA SER A 539 23.52 -33.95 17.36
C SER A 539 22.52 -33.15 16.53
N TRP A 540 22.73 -31.84 16.38
CA TRP A 540 21.93 -30.98 15.49
C TRP A 540 22.01 -31.43 14.02
N GLN A 541 23.24 -31.69 13.54
CA GLN A 541 23.44 -32.23 12.20
C GLN A 541 22.71 -33.56 12.00
N LYS A 542 22.81 -34.49 12.96
CA LYS A 542 22.16 -35.81 12.88
C LYS A 542 20.63 -35.71 12.89
N ALA A 543 20.05 -34.83 13.70
CA ALA A 543 18.60 -34.60 13.72
C ALA A 543 18.11 -34.04 12.38
N ARG A 544 18.86 -33.10 11.78
CA ARG A 544 18.58 -32.56 10.44
C ARG A 544 18.71 -33.61 9.35
N GLU A 545 19.72 -34.46 9.40
CA GLU A 545 19.90 -35.59 8.47
C GLU A 545 18.72 -36.59 8.55
N HIS A 546 18.19 -36.83 9.75
CA HIS A 546 17.05 -37.72 9.93
C HIS A 546 15.73 -37.11 9.41
N GLY A 547 15.59 -35.78 9.45
CA GLY A 547 14.46 -35.06 8.83
C GLY A 547 13.11 -35.16 9.55
N ARG A 548 13.01 -35.96 10.62
CA ARG A 548 11.78 -36.14 11.45
C ARG A 548 12.02 -35.94 12.95
N ILE A 549 13.17 -35.40 13.35
CA ILE A 549 13.52 -35.17 14.75
C ILE A 549 13.70 -33.67 15.00
N GLU A 550 13.00 -33.17 16.01
CA GLU A 550 13.14 -31.81 16.54
C GLU A 550 13.88 -31.84 17.89
N LEU A 551 14.72 -30.83 18.12
CA LEU A 551 15.49 -30.68 19.35
C LEU A 551 15.06 -29.42 20.10
N ILE A 552 14.87 -29.56 21.42
CA ILE A 552 14.53 -28.49 22.36
C ILE A 552 15.59 -28.50 23.46
N ASP A 553 16.50 -27.54 23.42
CA ASP A 553 17.56 -27.38 24.42
C ASP A 553 17.07 -26.55 25.62
N GLY A 554 17.92 -26.40 26.63
CA GLY A 554 17.57 -25.71 27.88
C GLY A 554 17.13 -24.27 27.66
N ASN A 555 17.75 -23.56 26.72
CA ASN A 555 17.35 -22.19 26.38
C ASN A 555 15.94 -22.17 25.77
N ARG A 556 15.68 -23.03 24.80
CA ARG A 556 14.35 -23.14 24.18
C ARG A 556 13.31 -23.67 25.18
N LEU A 557 13.70 -24.53 26.11
CA LEU A 557 12.83 -25.09 27.13
C LEU A 557 12.39 -24.05 28.16
N THR A 558 13.32 -23.24 28.70
CA THR A 558 12.97 -22.13 29.62
C THR A 558 12.00 -21.16 28.97
N TYR A 559 12.22 -20.89 27.68
CA TYR A 559 11.34 -20.08 26.87
C TYR A 559 9.93 -20.69 26.77
N LEU A 560 9.81 -21.99 26.45
CA LEU A 560 8.51 -22.68 26.36
C LEU A 560 7.77 -22.76 27.70
N ILE A 561 8.48 -22.93 28.82
CA ILE A 561 7.87 -22.93 30.17
C ILE A 561 7.29 -21.56 30.50
N LYS A 562 8.03 -20.49 30.20
CA LYS A 562 7.54 -19.13 30.41
C LYS A 562 6.33 -18.85 29.53
N GLU A 563 6.40 -19.20 28.26
CA GLU A 563 5.35 -18.96 27.27
C GLU A 563 4.05 -19.69 27.58
N HIS A 564 4.12 -20.99 27.88
CA HIS A 564 2.93 -21.84 27.98
C HIS A 564 2.46 -22.08 29.41
N LEU A 565 3.31 -21.90 30.41
CA LEU A 565 2.98 -22.13 31.82
C LEU A 565 3.09 -20.86 32.68
N GLY A 566 3.55 -19.73 32.14
CA GLY A 566 3.67 -18.46 32.87
C GLY A 566 4.68 -18.49 34.02
N LYS A 567 5.64 -19.42 34.00
CA LYS A 567 6.62 -19.64 35.09
C LYS A 567 8.02 -19.21 34.65
N ASP A 568 8.66 -18.35 35.43
CA ASP A 568 10.09 -18.08 35.29
C ASP A 568 10.90 -19.16 36.02
N VAL A 569 11.77 -19.85 35.29
CA VAL A 569 12.58 -20.97 35.79
C VAL A 569 14.06 -20.72 35.57
N LEU A 570 14.89 -21.29 36.43
CA LEU A 570 16.33 -21.32 36.28
C LEU A 570 16.79 -22.69 35.78
N ILE A 571 17.84 -22.72 34.97
CA ILE A 571 18.60 -23.94 34.69
C ILE A 571 19.97 -23.73 35.33
N GLY A 572 20.20 -24.38 36.48
CA GLY A 572 21.44 -24.24 37.27
C GLY A 572 22.71 -24.81 36.62
N ILE A 573 22.86 -24.72 35.29
CA ILE A 573 24.02 -25.25 34.54
C ILE A 573 24.75 -24.10 33.84
N LYS A 574 26.06 -23.96 34.10
CA LYS A 574 26.94 -23.05 33.35
C LYS A 574 27.44 -23.74 32.08
N ARG A 575 27.12 -23.21 30.90
CA ARG A 575 27.66 -23.70 29.62
C ARG A 575 29.19 -23.49 29.59
N PRO A 576 30.01 -24.51 29.29
CA PRO A 576 31.43 -24.31 29.05
C PRO A 576 31.63 -23.35 27.89
N ARG A 577 32.43 -22.29 28.07
CA ARG A 577 32.87 -21.43 26.96
C ARG A 577 33.66 -22.30 25.99
N THR A 578 33.16 -22.47 24.77
CA THR A 578 33.93 -23.09 23.69
C THR A 578 35.21 -22.32 23.49
N ALA A 579 36.36 -22.96 23.76
CA ALA A 579 37.67 -22.41 23.50
C ALA A 579 37.80 -22.08 22.02
N THR A 580 38.13 -20.82 21.71
CA THR A 580 38.49 -20.38 20.37
C THR A 580 39.78 -21.08 19.97
N THR A 581 39.69 -22.15 19.18
CA THR A 581 40.86 -22.70 18.47
C THR A 581 41.20 -21.74 17.33
N GLY A 582 42.20 -20.88 17.55
CA GLY A 582 42.87 -20.18 16.46
C GLY A 582 43.68 -21.16 15.60
N PRO A 583 43.85 -20.91 14.30
CA PRO A 583 44.70 -21.75 13.46
C PRO A 583 46.12 -21.21 13.56
N ASP A 584 46.92 -21.73 14.49
CA ASP A 584 48.39 -21.68 14.42
C ASP A 584 49.00 -22.65 15.44
N GLY A 585 49.91 -23.51 14.97
CA GLY A 585 50.82 -24.28 15.84
C GLY A 585 50.73 -25.79 15.69
N ALA A 586 51.35 -26.31 14.63
CA ALA A 586 51.79 -27.69 14.56
C ALA A 586 52.95 -27.97 15.53
N SER A 587 53.01 -29.22 16.02
CA SER A 587 54.19 -29.95 16.49
C SER A 587 54.86 -29.52 17.81
N ALA A 588 54.67 -30.36 18.84
CA ALA A 588 55.80 -30.89 19.62
C ALA A 588 55.35 -32.16 20.38
N ALA A 589 55.87 -33.30 19.93
CA ALA A 589 55.91 -34.54 20.69
C ALA A 589 57.05 -34.50 21.72
N THR A 590 56.78 -34.99 22.93
CA THR A 590 57.68 -35.58 23.97
C THR A 590 56.93 -35.46 25.30
N ALA A 591 57.07 -36.27 26.34
CA ALA A 591 57.58 -37.61 26.64
C ALA A 591 57.52 -37.68 28.19
N SER A 592 57.21 -38.85 28.76
CA SER A 592 57.46 -39.21 30.19
C SER A 592 56.57 -38.48 31.22
N SER A 593 55.99 -39.10 32.25
CA SER A 593 56.23 -40.34 33.00
C SER A 593 54.93 -40.90 33.57
#